data_AF-A0A967KB51-F1
#
_entry.id   AF-A0A967KB51-F1
#
_cell.length_a   1.000
_cell.length_b   1.000
_cell.length_c   1.000
_cell.angle_alpha   90.00
_cell.angle_beta   90.00
_cell.angle_gamma   90.00
#
_symmetry.space_group_name_H-M   'P 1'
#
loop_
_entity.id
_entity.type
_entity.pdbx_description
1 polymer ?
#
loop_
_entity_poly.entity_id
_entity_poly.type
_entity_poly.pdbx_seq_one_letter_code
_entity_poly.pdbx_strand_id
1 'polypeptide(L)'
;MAISAKTVKELRDKTNAGMMDCKKALEEAGGDLEKAVEVLREKGIAKAAKKSGRTTNEGLIAAYIHPGDKLGVLVEVNCETDFVAKTDDFKNLVHDISMQVAAANPLVVNREELPQEVLEKEKQIYKTQALNEGKPEKIVDKIVEGRIEKYLKEVCLLEQPFIRDQDKSITDLLNETIATLGENITIKRFSRYRLGE
;
A
#
# COMPACT_ATOMS: atom_id res chain seq x y z
N MET A 1 -11.59 9.17 -31.39
CA MET A 1 -11.79 7.81 -31.92
C MET A 1 -12.85 7.11 -31.08
N ALA A 2 -13.69 6.26 -31.66
CA ALA A 2 -14.67 5.51 -30.87
C ALA A 2 -13.96 4.41 -30.07
N ILE A 3 -14.01 4.47 -28.74
CA ILE A 3 -13.47 3.42 -27.87
C ILE A 3 -14.33 2.17 -28.01
N SER A 4 -13.72 1.04 -28.39
CA SER A 4 -14.44 -0.22 -28.59
C SER A 4 -14.84 -0.87 -27.28
N ALA A 5 -16.01 -1.51 -27.22
CA ALA A 5 -16.46 -2.26 -26.04
C ALA A 5 -15.47 -3.38 -25.63
N LYS A 6 -14.76 -3.96 -26.61
CA LYS A 6 -13.72 -4.96 -26.36
C LYS A 6 -12.55 -4.37 -25.58
N THR A 7 -12.08 -3.19 -25.97
CA THR A 7 -10.97 -2.49 -25.29
C THR A 7 -11.37 -2.06 -23.88
N VAL A 8 -12.61 -1.59 -23.69
CA VAL A 8 -13.12 -1.27 -22.34
C VAL A 8 -13.16 -2.53 -21.46
N LYS A 9 -13.64 -3.65 -22.00
CA LYS A 9 -13.66 -4.92 -21.28
C LYS A 9 -12.26 -5.38 -20.91
N GLU A 10 -11.30 -5.31 -21.84
CA GLU A 10 -9.91 -5.68 -21.57
C GLU A 10 -9.29 -4.83 -20.45
N LEU A 11 -9.50 -3.51 -20.47
CA LEU A 11 -9.01 -2.65 -19.39
C LEU A 11 -9.67 -2.97 -18.05
N ARG A 12 -10.98 -3.23 -18.06
CA ARG A 12 -11.71 -3.66 -16.86
C ARG A 12 -11.18 -4.97 -16.31
N ASP A 13 -10.95 -5.97 -17.16
CA ASP A 13 -10.46 -7.28 -16.73
C ASP A 13 -9.04 -7.17 -16.15
N LYS A 14 -8.23 -6.19 -16.61
CA LYS A 14 -6.88 -5.91 -16.06
C LYS A 14 -6.88 -5.13 -14.75
N THR A 15 -7.81 -4.20 -14.57
CA THR A 15 -7.78 -3.22 -13.46
C THR A 15 -8.86 -3.43 -12.41
N ASN A 16 -9.84 -4.29 -12.72
CA ASN A 16 -11.08 -4.49 -11.98
C ASN A 16 -11.93 -3.22 -11.77
N ALA A 17 -11.58 -2.11 -12.44
CA ALA A 17 -12.29 -0.85 -12.29
C ALA A 17 -13.71 -0.89 -12.91
N GLY A 18 -14.56 0.05 -12.49
CA GLY A 18 -15.93 0.18 -13.00
C GLY A 18 -15.95 0.42 -14.52
N MET A 19 -16.89 -0.21 -15.23
CA MET A 19 -16.98 -0.17 -16.71
C MET A 19 -16.93 1.25 -17.28
N MET A 20 -17.63 2.19 -16.65
CA MET A 20 -17.66 3.59 -17.07
C MET A 20 -16.36 4.33 -16.79
N ASP A 21 -15.65 3.97 -15.72
CA ASP A 21 -14.35 4.56 -15.40
C ASP A 21 -13.30 4.07 -16.42
N CYS A 22 -13.32 2.78 -16.78
CA CYS A 22 -12.46 2.25 -17.85
C CYS A 22 -12.72 2.94 -19.19
N LYS A 23 -14.00 3.14 -19.55
CA LYS A 23 -14.35 3.84 -20.79
C LYS A 23 -13.82 5.27 -20.80
N LYS A 24 -14.03 6.03 -19.73
CA LYS A 24 -13.55 7.43 -19.61
C LYS A 24 -12.03 7.51 -19.61
N ALA A 25 -11.35 6.59 -18.92
CA ALA A 25 -9.90 6.53 -18.92
C ALA A 25 -9.34 6.26 -20.33
N LEU A 26 -9.97 5.36 -21.10
CA LEU A 26 -9.61 5.13 -22.49
C LEU A 26 -9.89 6.33 -23.39
N GLU A 27 -10.98 7.06 -23.15
CA GLU A 27 -11.27 8.31 -23.89
C GLU A 27 -10.19 9.37 -23.64
N GLU A 28 -9.76 9.56 -22.39
CA GLU A 28 -8.69 10.49 -22.01
C GLU A 28 -7.31 10.03 -22.51
N ALA A 29 -7.05 8.73 -22.51
CA ALA A 29 -5.81 8.13 -23.02
C ALA A 29 -5.77 8.00 -24.55
N GLY A 30 -6.81 8.45 -25.27
CA GLY A 30 -6.87 8.32 -26.73
C GLY A 30 -6.95 6.88 -27.23
N GLY A 31 -7.41 5.94 -26.40
CA GLY A 31 -7.51 4.51 -26.67
C GLY A 31 -6.27 3.68 -26.32
N ASP A 32 -5.23 4.31 -25.78
CA ASP A 32 -4.03 3.65 -25.28
C ASP A 32 -4.31 2.94 -23.95
N LEU A 33 -4.09 1.63 -23.90
CA LEU A 33 -4.39 0.81 -22.73
C LEU A 33 -3.45 1.09 -21.56
N GLU A 34 -2.15 1.27 -21.81
CA GLU A 34 -1.16 1.49 -20.74
C GLU A 34 -1.39 2.85 -20.09
N LYS A 35 -1.58 3.88 -20.91
CA LYS A 35 -1.94 5.22 -20.41
C LYS A 35 -3.29 5.23 -19.69
N ALA A 36 -4.26 4.43 -20.15
CA ALA A 36 -5.55 4.35 -19.45
C ALA A 36 -5.42 3.69 -18.07
N VAL A 37 -4.48 2.75 -17.87
CA VAL A 37 -4.15 2.21 -16.54
C VAL A 37 -3.59 3.30 -15.63
N GLU A 38 -2.67 4.13 -16.13
CA GLU A 38 -2.13 5.27 -15.37
C GLU A 38 -3.24 6.26 -14.97
N VAL A 39 -4.11 6.62 -15.92
CA VAL A 39 -5.27 7.49 -15.65
C VAL A 39 -6.20 6.91 -14.58
N LEU A 40 -6.45 5.60 -14.61
CA LEU A 40 -7.25 4.93 -13.58
C LEU A 40 -6.56 4.95 -12.22
N ARG A 41 -5.25 4.75 -12.17
CA ARG A 41 -4.47 4.81 -10.93
C ARG A 41 -4.51 6.22 -10.31
N GLU A 42 -4.26 7.26 -11.10
CA GLU A 42 -4.35 8.65 -10.64
C GLU A 42 -5.74 9.00 -10.10
N LYS A 43 -6.79 8.59 -10.82
CA LYS A 43 -8.18 8.79 -10.37
C LYS A 43 -8.50 7.97 -9.12
N GLY A 44 -7.92 6.79 -8.99
CA GLY A 44 -8.06 5.93 -7.82
C GLY A 44 -7.50 6.60 -6.57
N ILE A 45 -6.29 7.17 -6.66
CA ILE A 45 -5.67 7.96 -5.59
C ILE A 45 -6.58 9.14 -5.19
N ALA A 46 -7.11 9.88 -6.17
CA ALA A 46 -8.01 10.99 -5.88
C ALA A 46 -9.34 10.55 -5.24
N LYS A 47 -9.89 9.39 -5.63
CA LYS A 47 -11.10 8.81 -5.01
C LYS A 47 -10.82 8.38 -3.56
N ALA A 48 -9.68 7.74 -3.32
CA ALA A 48 -9.28 7.32 -1.98
C ALA A 48 -9.06 8.52 -1.05
N ALA A 49 -8.37 9.56 -1.52
CA ALA A 49 -8.18 10.80 -0.76
C ALA A 49 -9.52 11.48 -0.39
N LYS A 50 -10.53 11.46 -1.26
CA LYS A 50 -11.88 11.98 -0.94
C LYS A 50 -12.64 11.14 0.10
N LYS A 51 -12.22 9.90 0.35
CA LYS A 51 -12.86 8.95 1.26
C LYS A 51 -12.11 8.76 2.57
N SER A 52 -10.85 9.18 2.66
CA SER A 52 -9.99 8.96 3.84
C SER A 52 -10.57 9.46 5.17
N GLY A 53 -11.37 10.54 5.14
CA GLY A 53 -12.05 11.09 6.31
C GLY A 53 -13.32 10.34 6.75
N ARG A 54 -13.72 9.29 6.03
CA ARG A 54 -14.92 8.51 6.37
C ARG A 54 -14.59 7.45 7.41
N THR A 55 -15.49 7.27 8.37
CA THR A 55 -15.35 6.25 9.41
C THR A 55 -15.39 4.84 8.83
N THR A 56 -14.50 3.96 9.29
CA THR A 56 -14.43 2.55 8.89
C THR A 56 -14.56 1.67 10.14
N ASN A 57 -15.79 1.25 10.45
CA ASN A 57 -16.10 0.47 11.67
C ASN A 57 -16.37 -1.02 11.39
N GLU A 58 -16.50 -1.39 10.12
CA GLU A 58 -16.68 -2.78 9.68
C GLU A 58 -15.35 -3.31 9.11
N GLY A 59 -15.25 -4.59 8.80
CA GLY A 59 -14.06 -5.17 8.17
C GLY A 59 -13.77 -6.60 8.60
N LEU A 60 -12.50 -6.99 8.54
CA LEU A 60 -12.05 -8.33 8.89
C LEU A 60 -10.81 -8.30 9.77
N ILE A 61 -10.76 -9.23 10.71
CA ILE A 61 -9.52 -9.67 11.34
C ILE A 61 -9.09 -10.96 10.64
N ALA A 62 -7.90 -10.97 10.06
CA ALA A 62 -7.34 -12.17 9.44
C ALA A 62 -6.14 -12.68 10.23
N ALA A 63 -6.03 -14.01 10.27
CA ALA A 63 -4.85 -14.71 10.74
C ALA A 63 -4.13 -15.34 9.55
N TYR A 64 -2.81 -15.20 9.52
CA TYR A 64 -1.95 -15.90 8.57
C TYR A 64 -0.88 -16.67 9.35
N ILE A 65 -0.88 -17.99 9.21
CA ILE A 65 0.17 -18.86 9.75
C ILE A 65 1.03 -19.30 8.58
N HIS A 66 2.32 -18.95 8.63
CA HIS A 66 3.25 -19.32 7.59
C HIS A 66 3.55 -20.83 7.65
N PRO A 67 3.67 -21.53 6.50
CA PRO A 67 4.00 -22.95 6.49
C PRO A 67 5.20 -23.30 7.38
N GLY A 68 5.02 -24.32 8.22
CA GLY A 68 6.01 -24.75 9.21
C GLY A 68 5.83 -24.14 10.61
N ASP A 69 4.74 -23.40 10.85
CA ASP A 69 4.24 -22.99 12.18
C ASP A 69 5.23 -22.19 13.05
N LYS A 70 6.21 -21.54 12.42
CA LYS A 70 7.23 -20.71 13.09
C LYS A 70 6.98 -19.21 12.99
N LEU A 71 5.97 -18.80 12.23
CA LEU A 71 5.61 -17.40 12.04
C LEU A 71 4.09 -17.28 11.90
N GLY A 72 3.51 -16.35 12.66
CA GLY A 72 2.08 -16.07 12.65
C GLY A 72 1.81 -14.57 12.63
N VAL A 73 0.77 -14.16 11.93
CA VAL A 73 0.34 -12.76 11.81
C VAL A 73 -1.15 -12.64 12.09
N LEU A 74 -1.53 -11.57 12.78
CA LEU A 74 -2.90 -11.06 12.85
C LEU A 74 -2.94 -9.67 12.21
N VAL A 75 -3.93 -9.40 11.37
CA VAL A 75 -4.16 -8.07 10.77
C VAL A 75 -5.64 -7.70 10.92
N GLU A 76 -5.90 -6.45 11.28
CA GLU A 76 -7.23 -5.85 11.23
C GLU A 76 -7.28 -4.83 10.08
N VAL A 77 -8.17 -5.07 9.11
CA VAL A 77 -8.44 -4.16 7.99
C VAL A 77 -9.91 -3.76 8.05
N ASN A 78 -10.18 -2.46 8.07
CA ASN A 78 -11.52 -1.91 8.19
C ASN A 78 -12.03 -1.33 6.86
N CYS A 79 -13.35 -1.40 6.65
CA CYS A 79 -14.11 -0.73 5.58
C CYS A 79 -15.34 -0.01 6.15
N GLU A 80 -16.15 0.62 5.30
CA GLU A 80 -17.33 1.38 5.74
C GLU A 80 -18.49 0.42 6.08
N THR A 81 -18.70 -0.65 5.31
CA THR A 81 -19.84 -1.57 5.47
C THR A 81 -19.46 -3.05 5.53
N ASP A 82 -20.33 -3.86 6.16
CA ASP A 82 -20.18 -5.32 6.24
C ASP A 82 -20.37 -6.02 4.88
N PHE A 83 -21.09 -5.37 3.95
CA PHE A 83 -21.24 -5.85 2.58
C PHE A 83 -19.90 -5.90 1.85
N VAL A 84 -19.10 -4.83 1.93
CA VAL A 84 -17.75 -4.80 1.35
C VAL A 84 -16.83 -5.80 2.03
N ALA A 85 -16.89 -5.92 3.36
CA ALA A 85 -16.09 -6.89 4.13
C ALA A 85 -16.29 -8.35 3.66
N LYS A 86 -17.46 -8.68 3.09
CA LYS A 86 -17.81 -10.03 2.62
C LYS A 86 -17.41 -10.30 1.17
N THR A 87 -16.99 -9.28 0.41
CA THR A 87 -16.57 -9.44 -1.00
C THR A 87 -15.23 -10.18 -1.12
N ASP A 88 -15.02 -10.87 -2.23
CA ASP A 88 -13.77 -11.59 -2.47
C ASP A 88 -12.59 -10.63 -2.66
N ASP A 89 -12.80 -9.49 -3.31
CA ASP A 89 -11.78 -8.45 -3.47
C ASP A 89 -11.27 -7.93 -2.12
N PHE A 90 -12.16 -7.67 -1.16
CA PHE A 90 -11.76 -7.26 0.18
C PHE A 90 -11.01 -8.39 0.91
N LYS A 91 -11.52 -9.62 0.89
CA LYS A 91 -10.85 -10.78 1.51
C LYS A 91 -9.46 -11.02 0.94
N ASN A 92 -9.30 -10.86 -0.38
CA ASN A 92 -8.01 -11.00 -1.06
C ASN A 92 -7.04 -9.91 -0.61
N LEU A 93 -7.48 -8.64 -0.52
CA LEU A 93 -6.68 -7.56 0.05
C LEU A 93 -6.20 -7.92 1.46
N VAL A 94 -7.10 -8.32 2.36
CA VAL A 94 -6.73 -8.64 3.76
C VAL A 94 -5.73 -9.80 3.82
N HIS A 95 -5.91 -10.82 2.98
CA HIS A 95 -4.97 -11.94 2.87
C HIS A 95 -3.58 -11.47 2.38
N ASP A 96 -3.54 -10.64 1.34
CA ASP A 96 -2.30 -10.10 0.78
C ASP A 96 -1.57 -9.20 1.79
N ILE A 97 -2.28 -8.37 2.55
CA ILE A 97 -1.69 -7.58 3.65
C ILE A 97 -1.15 -8.51 4.75
N SER A 98 -1.84 -9.60 5.08
CA SER A 98 -1.36 -10.55 6.10
C SER A 98 -0.05 -11.23 5.67
N MET A 99 0.05 -11.60 4.39
CA MET A 99 1.29 -12.13 3.81
C MET A 99 2.39 -11.08 3.73
N GLN A 100 2.05 -9.84 3.37
CA GLN A 100 2.98 -8.71 3.35
C GLN A 100 3.62 -8.53 4.72
N VAL A 101 2.82 -8.43 5.77
CA VAL A 101 3.31 -8.26 7.15
C VAL A 101 4.21 -9.43 7.55
N ALA A 102 3.82 -10.66 7.20
CA ALA A 102 4.60 -11.86 7.49
C ALA A 102 6.01 -11.80 6.87
N ALA A 103 6.10 -11.42 5.60
CA ALA A 103 7.33 -11.42 4.82
C ALA A 103 8.21 -10.20 5.07
N ALA A 104 7.62 -9.01 5.11
CA ALA A 104 8.34 -7.74 5.14
C ALA A 104 8.60 -7.20 6.55
N ASN A 105 7.96 -7.76 7.58
CA ASN A 105 8.18 -7.39 8.99
C ASN A 105 8.15 -5.87 9.27
N PRO A 106 7.08 -5.15 8.85
CA PRO A 106 6.92 -3.74 9.22
C PRO A 106 6.87 -3.58 10.74
N LEU A 107 7.31 -2.42 11.22
CA LEU A 107 7.21 -2.04 12.64
C LEU A 107 5.92 -1.30 12.95
N VAL A 108 5.40 -0.53 11.99
CA VAL A 108 4.23 0.35 12.14
C VAL A 108 3.39 0.35 10.87
N VAL A 109 2.13 0.80 10.96
CA VAL A 109 1.28 0.91 9.76
C VAL A 109 1.74 2.08 8.88
N ASN A 110 1.95 3.25 9.47
CA ASN A 110 2.26 4.51 8.79
C ASN A 110 3.40 5.27 9.50
N ARG A 111 3.88 6.36 8.90
CA ARG A 111 5.02 7.16 9.41
C ARG A 111 4.70 7.80 10.76
N GLU A 112 3.45 8.20 10.96
CA GLU A 112 2.98 8.94 12.13
C GLU A 112 2.98 8.07 13.40
N GLU A 113 2.87 6.76 13.24
CA GLU A 113 2.95 5.78 14.32
C GLU A 113 4.39 5.48 14.78
N LEU A 114 5.41 5.90 14.03
CA LEU A 114 6.80 5.66 14.41
C LEU A 114 7.22 6.62 15.54
N PRO A 115 7.72 6.11 16.69
CA PRO A 115 8.17 6.97 17.77
C PRO A 115 9.31 7.90 17.32
N GLN A 116 9.20 9.19 17.62
CA GLN A 116 10.19 10.20 17.23
C GLN A 116 11.61 9.86 17.72
N GLU A 117 11.72 9.23 18.89
CA GLU A 117 12.99 8.77 19.46
C GLU A 117 13.69 7.73 18.57
N VAL A 118 12.95 6.81 17.97
CA VAL A 118 13.50 5.81 17.03
C VAL A 118 14.00 6.51 15.77
N LEU A 119 13.18 7.42 15.22
CA LEU A 119 13.53 8.16 14.00
C LEU A 119 14.79 9.03 14.19
N GLU A 120 14.90 9.74 15.31
CA GLU A 120 16.05 10.59 15.60
C GLU A 120 17.32 9.77 15.83
N LYS A 121 17.20 8.65 16.54
CA LYS A 121 18.32 7.72 16.73
C LYS A 121 18.85 7.22 15.39
N GLU A 122 17.97 6.84 14.47
CA GLU A 122 18.36 6.34 13.15
C GLU A 122 18.98 7.43 12.27
N LYS A 123 18.48 8.67 12.36
CA LYS A 123 19.11 9.85 11.72
C LYS A 123 20.54 10.04 12.20
N GLN A 124 20.79 9.96 13.51
CA GLN A 124 22.14 10.13 14.05
C GLN A 124 23.07 9.00 13.60
N ILE A 125 22.60 7.76 13.57
CA ILE A 125 23.37 6.61 13.07
C ILE A 125 23.79 6.85 11.61
N TYR A 126 22.86 7.25 10.73
CA TYR A 126 23.18 7.53 9.34
C TYR A 126 24.10 8.72 9.15
N LYS A 127 23.97 9.76 9.99
CA LYS A 127 24.86 10.92 9.98
C LYS A 127 26.30 10.51 10.33
N THR A 128 26.48 9.75 11.40
CA THR A 128 27.78 9.22 11.81
C THR A 128 28.38 8.32 10.73
N GLN A 129 27.58 7.44 10.12
CA GLN A 129 28.04 6.59 9.01
C GLN A 129 28.52 7.41 7.81
N ALA A 130 27.75 8.41 7.37
CA ALA A 130 28.11 9.25 6.23
C ALA A 130 29.41 10.05 6.47
N LEU A 131 29.62 10.55 7.69
CA LEU A 131 30.86 11.23 8.08
C LEU A 131 32.05 10.27 8.08
N ASN A 132 31.89 9.06 8.62
CA ASN A 132 32.93 8.03 8.63
C ASN A 132 33.30 7.53 7.22
N GLU A 133 32.36 7.59 6.27
CA GLU A 133 32.60 7.33 4.85
C GLU A 133 33.34 8.49 4.13
N GLY A 134 33.74 9.55 4.85
CA GLY A 134 34.47 10.68 4.31
C GLY A 134 33.63 11.62 3.45
N LYS A 135 32.29 11.59 3.60
CA LYS A 135 31.39 12.48 2.84
C LYS A 135 31.47 13.91 3.39
N PRO A 136 31.53 14.95 2.52
CA PRO A 136 31.53 16.35 2.98
C PRO A 136 30.26 16.69 3.78
N GLU A 137 30.39 17.43 4.88
CA GLU A 137 29.27 17.83 5.74
C GLU A 137 28.10 18.46 4.97
N LYS A 138 28.40 19.27 3.95
CA LYS A 138 27.41 19.93 3.09
C LYS A 138 26.46 18.98 2.35
N ILE A 139 26.84 17.71 2.17
CA ILE A 139 25.99 16.69 1.51
C ILE A 139 25.48 15.63 2.48
N VAL A 140 25.96 15.60 3.73
CA VAL A 140 25.59 14.59 4.72
C VAL A 140 24.09 14.61 5.00
N ASP A 141 23.51 15.80 5.20
CA ASP A 141 22.07 15.91 5.50
C ASP A 141 21.21 15.33 4.38
N LYS A 142 21.54 15.60 3.12
CA LYS A 142 20.85 15.03 1.95
C LYS A 142 21.02 13.51 1.84
N ILE A 143 22.19 12.98 2.23
CA ILE A 143 22.43 11.53 2.28
C ILE A 143 21.59 10.89 3.39
N VAL A 144 21.53 11.52 4.56
CA VAL A 144 20.73 11.05 5.70
C VAL A 144 19.25 11.04 5.34
N GLU A 145 18.73 12.10 4.71
CA GLU A 145 17.35 12.14 4.21
C GLU A 145 17.04 10.94 3.30
N GLY A 146 17.90 10.66 2.30
CA GLY A 146 17.70 9.52 1.42
C GLY A 146 17.76 8.15 2.13
N ARG A 147 18.63 8.00 3.13
CA ARG A 147 18.72 6.78 3.96
C ARG A 147 17.48 6.61 4.84
N ILE A 148 16.97 7.71 5.41
CA ILE A 148 15.74 7.71 6.20
C ILE A 148 14.53 7.36 5.33
N GLU A 149 14.41 7.91 4.13
CA GLU A 149 13.34 7.55 3.20
C GLU A 149 13.38 6.05 2.84
N LYS A 150 14.58 5.47 2.70
CA LYS A 150 14.71 4.02 2.52
C LYS A 150 14.29 3.24 3.77
N TYR A 151 14.70 3.68 4.96
CA TYR A 151 14.31 3.07 6.22
C TYR A 151 12.79 3.06 6.41
N LEU A 152 12.11 4.17 6.12
CA LEU A 152 10.64 4.27 6.19
C LEU A 152 9.96 3.27 5.25
N LYS A 153 10.47 3.09 4.03
CA LYS A 153 10.00 2.04 3.10
C LYS A 153 10.23 0.62 3.59
N GLU A 154 11.12 0.40 4.56
CA GLU A 154 11.35 -0.91 5.17
C GLU A 154 10.45 -1.12 6.40
N VAL A 155 10.20 -0.09 7.22
CA VAL A 155 9.52 -0.25 8.51
C VAL A 155 8.05 0.18 8.54
N CYS A 156 7.60 1.01 7.60
CA CYS A 156 6.21 1.48 7.52
C CYS A 156 5.45 0.65 6.47
N LEU A 157 4.45 -0.13 6.92
CA LEU A 157 3.71 -1.05 6.06
C LEU A 157 3.15 -0.36 4.80
N LEU A 158 2.55 0.83 4.94
CA LEU A 158 1.92 1.55 3.82
C LEU A 158 2.91 2.00 2.74
N GLU A 159 4.21 2.10 3.06
CA GLU A 159 5.26 2.52 2.12
C GLU A 159 6.01 1.37 1.47
N GLN A 160 5.89 0.18 2.05
CA GLN A 160 6.58 -0.99 1.55
C GLN A 160 6.14 -1.30 0.11
N PRO A 161 7.09 -1.71 -0.75
CA PRO A 161 6.75 -2.39 -1.99
C PRO A 161 5.92 -3.63 -1.69
N PHE A 162 4.89 -3.87 -2.50
CA PHE A 162 4.02 -5.01 -2.36
C PHE A 162 4.75 -6.30 -2.78
N ILE A 163 4.77 -7.32 -1.92
CA ILE A 163 5.53 -8.56 -2.13
C ILE A 163 5.16 -9.31 -3.42
N ARG A 164 3.96 -9.12 -3.97
CA ARG A 164 3.54 -9.74 -5.24
C ARG A 164 3.78 -8.86 -6.46
N ASP A 165 3.98 -7.57 -6.27
CA ASP A 165 4.22 -6.58 -7.31
C ASP A 165 5.07 -5.43 -6.75
N GLN A 166 6.38 -5.50 -7.00
CA GLN A 166 7.34 -4.55 -6.44
C GLN A 166 7.24 -3.14 -7.07
N ASP A 167 6.48 -2.98 -8.16
CA ASP A 167 6.25 -1.68 -8.81
C ASP A 167 5.14 -0.87 -8.12
N LYS A 168 4.49 -1.46 -7.11
CA LYS A 168 3.41 -0.83 -6.33
C LYS A 168 3.74 -0.86 -4.85
N SER A 169 3.39 0.21 -4.15
CA SER A 169 3.39 0.23 -2.69
C SER A 169 2.09 -0.38 -2.13
N ILE A 170 2.07 -0.68 -0.83
CA ILE A 170 0.84 -1.05 -0.14
C ILE A 170 -0.21 0.08 -0.18
N THR A 171 0.22 1.35 -0.13
CA THR A 171 -0.69 2.49 -0.34
C THR A 171 -1.35 2.46 -1.72
N ASP A 172 -0.59 2.12 -2.77
CA ASP A 172 -1.16 1.99 -4.12
C ASP A 172 -2.20 0.88 -4.19
N LEU A 173 -1.86 -0.30 -3.65
CA LEU A 173 -2.78 -1.44 -3.58
C LEU A 173 -4.08 -1.07 -2.84
N LEU A 174 -3.96 -0.36 -1.72
CA LEU A 174 -5.10 0.10 -0.93
C LEU A 174 -5.95 1.10 -1.73
N ASN A 175 -5.33 2.09 -2.38
CA ASN A 175 -6.02 3.09 -3.18
C ASN A 175 -6.73 2.49 -4.40
N GLU A 176 -6.09 1.53 -5.08
CA GLU A 176 -6.70 0.76 -6.18
C GLU A 176 -7.94 0.01 -5.69
N THR A 177 -7.85 -0.64 -4.53
CA THR A 177 -8.98 -1.37 -3.95
C THR A 177 -10.12 -0.44 -3.54
N ILE A 178 -9.81 0.72 -2.93
CA ILE A 178 -10.79 1.76 -2.60
C ILE A 178 -11.47 2.30 -3.87
N ALA A 179 -10.73 2.48 -4.96
CA ALA A 179 -11.27 2.96 -6.21
C ALA A 179 -12.27 1.97 -6.83
N THR A 180 -12.00 0.67 -6.68
CA THR A 180 -12.81 -0.44 -7.17
C THR A 180 -14.05 -0.67 -6.30
N LEU A 181 -13.88 -0.78 -4.99
CA LEU A 181 -14.97 -1.09 -4.04
C LEU A 181 -15.79 0.13 -3.66
N GLY A 182 -15.24 1.34 -3.83
CA GLY A 182 -15.97 2.57 -3.59
C GLY A 182 -16.21 2.89 -2.12
N GLU A 183 -15.45 2.31 -1.20
CA GLU A 183 -15.48 2.59 0.24
C GLU A 183 -14.09 2.96 0.75
N ASN A 184 -14.01 3.76 1.80
CA ASN A 184 -12.77 3.94 2.55
C ASN A 184 -12.32 2.59 3.11
N ILE A 185 -11.02 2.31 3.03
CA ILE A 185 -10.42 1.10 3.59
C ILE A 185 -9.17 1.53 4.36
N THR A 186 -9.01 1.03 5.58
CA THR A 186 -7.86 1.34 6.42
C THR A 186 -7.26 0.06 6.99
N ILE A 187 -5.93 0.01 7.09
CA ILE A 187 -5.24 -1.02 7.87
C ILE A 187 -5.13 -0.48 9.28
N LYS A 188 -5.81 -1.10 10.24
CA LYS A 188 -5.95 -0.53 11.58
C LYS A 188 -4.76 -0.87 12.48
N ARG A 189 -4.31 -2.11 12.42
CA ARG A 189 -3.21 -2.65 13.20
C ARG A 189 -2.84 -4.04 12.70
N PHE A 190 -1.65 -4.49 13.09
CA PHE A 190 -1.21 -5.86 12.92
C PHE A 190 -0.42 -6.33 14.14
N SER A 191 -0.20 -7.64 14.22
CA SER A 191 0.74 -8.26 15.15
C SER A 191 1.42 -9.40 14.43
N ARG A 192 2.74 -9.47 14.55
CA ARG A 192 3.57 -10.51 13.95
C ARG A 192 4.36 -11.21 15.05
N TYR A 193 4.34 -12.53 15.02
CA TYR A 193 5.07 -13.39 15.92
C TYR A 193 5.99 -14.28 15.12
N ARG A 194 7.19 -14.51 15.63
CA ARG A 194 8.12 -15.49 15.11
C ARG A 194 8.69 -16.29 16.27
N LEU A 195 8.83 -17.59 16.09
CA LEU A 195 9.37 -18.47 17.12
C LEU A 195 10.82 -18.05 17.46
N GLY A 196 11.02 -17.63 18.72
CA GLY A 196 12.33 -17.23 19.25
C GLY A 196 12.74 -15.77 19.03
N GLU A 197 11.85 -14.92 18.49
CA GLU A 197 11.99 -13.45 18.53
C GLU A 197 11.42 -12.87 19.84
#